data_AF-A0A396JH26-F1
#
_entry.id   AF-A0A396JH26-F1
#
_cell.length_a   1.000
_cell.length_b   1.000
_cell.length_c   1.000
_cell.angle_alpha   90.00
_cell.angle_beta   90.00
_cell.angle_gamma   90.00
#
_symmetry.space_group_name_H-M   'P 1'
#
loop_
_entity.id
_entity.type
_entity.pdbx_description
1 polymer ?
#
loop_
_entity_poly.entity_id
_entity_poly.type
_entity_poly.pdbx_seq_one_letter_code
_entity_poly.pdbx_strand_id
1 'polypeptide(L)'
;MHPGSFGGICIHCGQKVDGESGVSFGYIHKGLKLDDKEISRVRSRDVKNLLNRRKLCLVLDLDHTLLNTTSLHRLSPEEMHLKTHTDSLEGNMPTDAPFLFVIVIISIY
;
A
#
# COMPACT_ATOMS: atom_id res chain seq x y z
N MET A 1 -24.27 -15.46 -10.31
CA MET A 1 -22.94 -15.54 -9.68
C MET A 1 -22.44 -14.12 -9.48
N HIS A 2 -22.09 -13.73 -8.25
CA HIS A 2 -21.75 -12.34 -7.91
C HIS A 2 -20.22 -12.17 -7.90
N PRO A 3 -19.64 -11.22 -8.66
CA PRO A 3 -18.18 -11.07 -8.76
C PRO A 3 -17.52 -10.56 -7.47
N GLY A 4 -18.31 -9.89 -6.62
CA GLY A 4 -17.87 -9.35 -5.35
C GLY A 4 -19.01 -8.66 -4.62
N SER A 5 -18.76 -8.35 -3.35
CA SER A 5 -19.69 -7.66 -2.48
C SER A 5 -19.00 -6.60 -1.63
N PHE A 6 -19.76 -5.58 -1.25
CA PHE A 6 -19.36 -4.55 -0.31
C PHE A 6 -20.43 -4.46 0.77
N GLY A 7 -20.05 -4.71 2.03
CA GLY A 7 -21.01 -4.75 3.14
C GLY A 7 -22.10 -5.81 2.96
N GLY A 8 -21.80 -6.91 2.26
CA GLY A 8 -22.77 -7.97 1.95
C GLY A 8 -23.71 -7.67 0.78
N ILE A 9 -23.50 -6.57 0.05
CA ILE A 9 -24.28 -6.20 -1.14
C ILE A 9 -23.41 -6.38 -2.38
N CYS A 10 -23.93 -7.03 -3.42
CA CYS A 10 -23.21 -7.23 -4.67
C CYS A 10 -22.91 -5.88 -5.36
N ILE A 11 -21.66 -5.67 -5.73
CA ILE A 11 -21.20 -4.45 -6.42
C ILE A 11 -21.74 -4.30 -7.85
N HIS A 12 -22.31 -5.36 -8.44
CA HIS A 12 -22.78 -5.37 -9.82
C HIS A 12 -24.31 -5.36 -9.95
N CYS A 13 -25.04 -6.01 -9.03
CA CYS A 13 -26.50 -6.11 -9.12
C CYS A 13 -27.25 -5.54 -7.90
N GLY A 14 -26.55 -5.10 -6.85
CA GLY A 14 -27.17 -4.50 -5.67
C GLY A 14 -27.94 -5.49 -4.78
N GLN A 15 -27.93 -6.79 -5.08
CA GLN A 15 -28.59 -7.80 -4.26
C GLN A 15 -27.74 -8.18 -3.05
N LYS A 16 -28.38 -8.57 -1.95
CA LYS A 16 -27.71 -9.11 -0.77
C LYS A 16 -27.09 -10.46 -1.13
N VAL A 17 -25.84 -10.66 -0.76
CA VAL A 17 -25.08 -11.88 -1.02
C VAL A 17 -24.82 -12.55 0.32
N ASP A 18 -25.12 -13.84 0.41
CA ASP A 18 -24.87 -14.62 1.62
C ASP A 18 -23.37 -14.62 1.90
N GLY A 19 -23.00 -14.08 3.07
CA GLY A 19 -21.67 -13.53 3.34
C GLY A 19 -20.50 -14.51 3.44
N GLU A 20 -20.70 -15.77 3.03
CA GLU A 20 -19.76 -16.86 3.30
C GLU A 20 -18.72 -17.03 2.18
N SER A 21 -19.07 -16.71 0.92
CA SER A 21 -18.14 -16.89 -0.21
C SER A 21 -17.21 -15.69 -0.44
N GLY A 22 -16.01 -15.96 -0.97
CA GLY A 22 -15.06 -14.96 -1.47
C GLY A 22 -14.02 -14.45 -0.46
N VAL A 23 -12.92 -13.91 -0.99
CA VAL A 23 -11.78 -13.40 -0.24
C VAL A 23 -12.02 -11.95 0.19
N SER A 24 -11.73 -11.63 1.46
CA SER A 24 -11.83 -10.27 1.98
C SER A 24 -10.61 -9.43 1.62
N PHE A 25 -10.84 -8.23 1.09
CA PHE A 25 -9.84 -7.21 0.80
C PHE A 25 -9.84 -6.11 1.86
N GLY A 26 -9.86 -6.52 3.13
CA GLY A 26 -9.98 -5.62 4.28
C GLY A 26 -8.84 -4.61 4.42
N TYR A 27 -7.67 -4.91 3.82
CA TYR A 27 -6.53 -4.01 3.73
C TYR A 27 -6.76 -2.82 2.78
N ILE A 28 -7.69 -2.93 1.82
CA ILE A 28 -8.11 -1.81 0.96
C ILE A 28 -9.32 -1.12 1.60
N HIS A 29 -10.36 -1.89 1.91
CA HIS A 29 -11.55 -1.38 2.55
C HIS A 29 -12.27 -2.47 3.34
N LYS A 30 -12.70 -2.13 4.57
CA LYS A 30 -13.50 -3.03 5.41
C LYS A 30 -14.80 -3.40 4.72
N GLY A 31 -15.12 -4.70 4.67
CA GLY A 31 -16.36 -5.20 4.07
C GLY A 31 -16.32 -5.41 2.55
N LEU A 32 -15.18 -5.15 1.88
CA LEU A 32 -14.97 -5.54 0.48
C LEU A 32 -14.59 -7.03 0.38
N LYS A 33 -15.35 -7.81 -0.37
CA LYS A 33 -15.06 -9.21 -0.70
C LYS A 33 -15.16 -9.43 -2.21
N LEU A 34 -14.26 -10.24 -2.77
CA LEU A 34 -14.30 -10.64 -4.19
C LEU A 34 -14.41 -12.16 -4.31
N ASP A 35 -15.11 -12.63 -5.34
CA ASP A 35 -15.21 -14.06 -5.64
C ASP A 35 -13.88 -14.61 -6.18
N ASP A 36 -13.56 -15.86 -5.87
CA ASP A 36 -12.29 -16.51 -6.25
C ASP A 36 -12.10 -16.54 -7.77
N LYS A 37 -13.18 -16.71 -8.55
CA LYS A 37 -13.11 -16.70 -10.01
C LYS A 37 -12.78 -15.32 -10.53
N GLU A 38 -13.30 -14.28 -9.89
CA GLU A 38 -13.01 -12.90 -10.25
C GLU A 38 -11.55 -12.54 -9.93
N ILE A 39 -11.06 -12.95 -8.76
CA ILE A 39 -9.65 -12.79 -8.37
C ILE A 39 -8.74 -13.49 -9.37
N SER A 40 -9.05 -14.75 -9.71
CA SER A 40 -8.27 -15.53 -10.67
C SER A 40 -8.26 -14.88 -12.05
N ARG A 41 -9.42 -14.40 -12.53
CA ARG A 41 -9.55 -13.71 -13.81
C ARG A 41 -8.70 -12.45 -13.88
N VAL A 42 -8.75 -11.62 -12.84
CA VAL A 42 -7.94 -10.39 -12.74
C VAL A 42 -6.46 -10.73 -12.71
N ARG A 43 -6.05 -11.68 -11.86
CA ARG A 43 -4.64 -12.10 -11.74
C ARG A 43 -4.10 -12.66 -13.06
N SER A 44 -4.85 -13.51 -13.75
CA SER A 44 -4.45 -14.05 -15.06
C SER A 44 -4.30 -12.96 -16.11
N ARG A 45 -5.21 -11.98 -16.14
CA ARG A 45 -5.12 -10.83 -17.04
C ARG A 45 -3.87 -10.00 -16.76
N ASP A 46 -3.58 -9.72 -15.51
CA ASP A 46 -2.45 -8.88 -15.11
C ASP A 46 -1.11 -9.58 -15.42
N VAL A 47 -0.99 -10.87 -15.12
CA VAL A 47 0.18 -11.67 -15.48
C VAL A 47 0.39 -11.68 -17.00
N LYS A 48 -0.67 -11.91 -17.79
CA LYS A 48 -0.57 -11.89 -19.26
C LYS A 48 -0.10 -10.52 -19.77
N ASN A 49 -0.63 -9.44 -19.20
CA ASN A 49 -0.23 -8.08 -19.55
C ASN A 49 1.24 -7.79 -19.21
N LEU A 50 1.73 -8.26 -18.05
CA LEU A 50 3.14 -8.12 -17.67
C LEU A 50 4.05 -8.89 -18.63
N LEU A 51 3.71 -10.14 -18.95
CA LEU A 51 4.49 -10.98 -19.87
C LEU A 51 4.51 -10.41 -21.30
N ASN A 52 3.39 -9.89 -21.79
CA ASN A 52 3.33 -9.22 -23.10
C ASN A 52 4.27 -8.01 -23.17
N ARG A 53 4.52 -7.36 -22.03
CA ARG A 53 5.45 -6.23 -21.91
C ARG A 53 6.88 -6.68 -21.55
N ARG A 54 7.13 -8.00 -21.47
CA ARG A 54 8.37 -8.61 -20.99
C ARG A 54 8.79 -8.10 -19.61
N LYS A 55 7.82 -7.82 -18.74
CA LYS A 55 8.03 -7.37 -17.35
C LYS A 55 7.72 -8.49 -16.37
N LEU A 56 8.39 -8.46 -15.22
CA LEU A 56 8.12 -9.34 -14.07
C LEU A 56 7.70 -8.51 -12.86
N CYS A 57 6.97 -9.13 -11.93
CA CYS A 57 6.62 -8.51 -10.65
C CYS A 57 7.72 -8.84 -9.63
N LEU A 58 8.32 -7.80 -9.06
CA LEU A 58 9.30 -7.91 -7.98
C LEU A 58 8.66 -7.37 -6.71
N VAL A 59 8.49 -8.23 -5.70
CA VAL A 59 8.04 -7.82 -4.37
C VAL A 59 9.29 -7.52 -3.56
N LEU A 60 9.42 -6.28 -3.10
CA LEU A 60 10.55 -5.80 -2.31
C LEU A 60 10.07 -5.47 -0.90
N ASP A 61 10.86 -5.88 0.09
CA ASP A 61 10.68 -5.40 1.45
C ASP A 61 11.03 -3.91 1.53
N LEU A 62 10.39 -3.19 2.45
CA LEU A 62 10.62 -1.76 2.64
C LEU A 62 11.78 -1.53 3.60
N ASP A 63 11.63 -1.98 4.84
CA ASP A 63 12.65 -1.81 5.87
C ASP A 63 13.91 -2.60 5.52
N HIS A 64 15.05 -1.91 5.54
CA HIS A 64 16.38 -2.49 5.29
C HIS A 64 16.65 -3.01 3.87
N THR A 65 15.69 -2.93 2.94
CA THR A 65 15.93 -3.21 1.51
C THR A 65 15.82 -1.94 0.66
N LEU A 66 14.76 -1.14 0.84
CA LEU A 66 14.55 0.11 0.09
C LEU A 66 14.71 1.37 0.94
N LEU A 67 14.39 1.29 2.23
CA LEU A 67 14.47 2.41 3.15
C LEU A 67 15.59 2.16 4.15
N ASN A 68 16.57 3.07 4.16
CA ASN A 68 17.47 3.21 5.29
C ASN A 68 16.89 4.26 6.24
N THR A 69 16.22 3.79 7.28
CA THR A 69 15.61 4.64 8.30
C THR A 69 16.62 4.91 9.40
N THR A 70 16.92 6.18 9.67
CA THR A 70 17.72 6.61 10.83
C THR A 70 16.95 7.63 11.65
N SER A 71 17.12 7.59 12.97
CA SER A 71 16.53 8.59 13.86
C SER A 71 17.23 9.93 13.66
N LEU A 72 16.48 11.03 13.67
CA LEU A 72 17.00 12.40 13.54
C LEU A 72 18.08 12.73 14.58
N HIS A 73 18.01 12.10 15.77
CA HIS A 73 18.99 12.26 16.84
C HIS A 73 20.26 11.42 16.62
N ARG A 74 20.23 10.47 15.69
CA ARG A 74 21.35 9.57 15.33
C ARG A 74 22.05 9.98 14.03
N LEU A 75 21.69 11.12 13.45
CA LEU A 75 22.40 11.68 12.29
C LEU A 75 23.83 12.05 12.68
N SER A 76 24.78 11.72 11.80
CA SER A 76 26.16 12.14 11.95
C SER A 76 26.31 13.66 11.74
N PRO A 77 27.42 14.28 12.17
CA PRO A 77 27.67 15.71 11.95
C PRO A 77 27.64 16.11 10.46
N GLU A 78 28.02 15.22 9.56
CA GLU A 78 28.04 15.42 8.10
C GLU A 78 26.62 15.44 7.50
N GLU A 79 25.69 14.73 8.13
CA GLU A 79 24.29 14.60 7.70
C GLU A 79 23.37 15.65 8.36
N MET A 80 23.91 16.55 9.18
CA MET A 80 23.11 17.53 9.92
C MET A 80 22.37 18.52 9.01
N HIS A 81 22.83 18.71 7.77
CA HIS A 81 22.18 19.51 6.72
C HIS A 81 20.80 18.95 6.29
N LEU A 82 20.52 17.67 6.54
CA LEU A 82 19.22 17.07 6.24
C LEU A 82 18.11 17.57 7.17
N LYS A 83 18.47 18.08 8.37
CA LYS A 83 17.53 18.64 9.35
C LYS A 83 16.86 19.92 8.85
N THR A 84 17.58 20.77 8.12
CA THR A 84 17.01 22.03 7.61
C THR A 84 15.95 21.82 6.53
N HIS A 85 15.91 20.64 5.89
CA HIS A 85 14.89 20.30 4.90
C HIS A 85 13.60 19.74 5.50
N THR A 86 13.60 19.29 6.76
CA THR A 86 12.39 18.82 7.45
C THR A 86 11.56 19.97 8.04
N ASP A 87 12.20 21.11 8.32
CA ASP A 87 11.56 22.25 9.01
C ASP A 87 10.63 23.07 8.09
N SER A 88 10.69 22.88 6.77
CA SER A 88 9.78 23.57 5.82
C SER A 88 8.35 22.99 5.81
N LEU A 89 8.08 21.92 6.58
CA LEU A 89 6.76 21.31 6.73
C LEU A 89 6.18 21.50 8.14
N GLU A 90 6.51 22.60 8.83
CA GLU A 90 5.85 22.95 10.09
C GLU A 90 4.50 23.67 9.84
N GLY A 91 3.50 22.89 9.45
CA GLY A 91 2.11 23.21 9.69
C GLY A 91 1.61 22.40 10.89
N ASN A 92 1.65 23.00 12.09
CA ASN A 92 1.07 22.53 13.37
C ASN A 92 0.64 21.06 13.43
N MET A 93 1.47 20.19 14.00
CA MET A 93 1.05 18.86 14.45
C MET A 93 1.45 18.62 15.91
N PRO A 94 0.64 17.87 16.70
CA PRO A 94 0.81 17.73 18.14
C PRO A 94 2.05 16.91 18.50
N THR A 95 2.65 17.23 19.65
CA THR A 95 3.95 16.76 20.18
C THR A 95 4.04 15.26 20.52
N ASP A 96 3.04 14.44 20.20
CA ASP A 96 2.95 13.04 20.66
C ASP A 96 2.87 12.01 19.52
N ALA A 97 3.40 12.31 18.34
CA ALA A 97 3.53 11.32 17.26
C ALA A 97 4.95 10.69 17.25
N PRO A 98 5.15 9.44 17.75
CA PRO A 98 6.47 8.81 17.82
C PRO A 98 7.00 8.29 16.47
N PHE A 99 6.37 8.69 15.36
CA PHE A 99 6.73 8.23 14.02
C PHE A 99 6.75 9.42 13.05
N LEU A 100 7.59 10.42 13.37
CA LEU A 100 7.86 11.52 12.45
C LEU A 100 8.60 10.95 11.23
N PHE A 101 7.81 10.67 10.19
CA PHE A 101 8.12 10.79 8.77
C PHE A 101 9.61 10.65 8.42
N VAL A 102 10.11 9.42 8.47
CA VAL A 102 11.24 9.03 7.62
C VAL A 102 10.63 8.62 6.27
N ILE A 103 10.14 9.60 5.51
CA ILE A 103 10.25 9.51 4.05
C ILE A 103 11.63 10.08 3.75
N VAL A 104 12.68 9.36 4.18
CA VAL A 104 14.00 9.53 3.62
C VAL A 104 13.85 9.05 2.19
N ILE A 105 13.79 10.03 1.30
CA ILE A 105 14.30 9.99 -0.06
C ILE A 105 14.08 8.62 -0.68
N ILE A 106 12.94 8.47 -1.36
CA ILE A 106 12.85 7.57 -2.50
C ILE A 106 14.02 7.98 -3.41
N SER A 107 15.18 7.35 -3.21
CA SER A 107 16.33 7.39 -4.10
C SER A 107 15.93 6.61 -5.34
N ILE A 108 15.08 7.23 -6.14
CA ILE A 108 14.89 6.90 -7.54
C ILE A 108 15.26 8.19 -8.28
N TYR A 109 16.56 8.35 -8.49
CA TYR A 109 17.00 8.67 -9.85
C TYR A 109 16.96 7.36 -10.65
#